data_AF-A0A0F9NM95-F1
#
_entry.id   AF-A0A0F9NM95-F1
#
_cell.length_a   1.000
_cell.length_b   1.000
_cell.length_c   1.000
_cell.angle_alpha   90.00
_cell.angle_beta   90.00
_cell.angle_gamma   90.00
#
_symmetry.space_group_name_H-M   'P 1'
#
loop_
_entity.id
_entity.type
_entity.pdbx_description
1 polymer ?
#
loop_
_entity_poly.entity_id
_entity_poly.type
_entity_poly.pdbx_seq_one_letter_code
_entity_poly.pdbx_strand_id
1 'polypeptide(L)'
;MIAQSKTKGKRAFTPAQKEQYKAKKETEKQDLTALYEKFLEKKSIKDFIGIVANYKQLHKYSIRNFCLVLAQSEKREDKNFVGIINSFLNWKKQEIQVLKGSKAYKVLVPIFKR
;
A
#
# COMPACT_ATOMS: atom_id res chain seq x y z
N MET A 1 -34.68 11.68 21.39
CA MET A 1 -34.05 10.34 21.29
C MET A 1 -32.62 10.51 20.81
N ILE A 2 -31.64 10.30 21.67
CA ILE A 2 -30.21 10.44 21.32
C ILE A 2 -29.78 9.12 20.68
N ALA A 3 -29.44 9.16 19.40
CA ALA A 3 -28.90 8.01 18.69
C ALA A 3 -27.56 7.62 19.33
N GLN A 4 -27.57 6.55 20.12
CA GLN A 4 -26.37 5.94 20.65
C GLN A 4 -25.50 5.48 19.47
N SER A 5 -24.43 6.22 19.19
CA SER A 5 -23.39 5.76 18.28
C SER A 5 -22.83 4.46 18.87
N LYS A 6 -23.16 3.32 18.26
CA LYS A 6 -22.53 2.04 18.59
C LYS A 6 -21.08 2.13 18.14
N THR A 7 -20.18 2.63 18.98
CA THR A 7 -18.76 2.38 18.85
C THR A 7 -18.58 0.87 18.87
N LYS A 8 -18.42 0.26 17.68
CA LYS A 8 -18.04 -1.14 17.51
C LYS A 8 -16.88 -1.39 18.47
N GLY A 9 -17.14 -2.17 19.51
CA GLY A 9 -16.19 -2.43 20.58
C GLY A 9 -14.83 -2.79 20.01
N LYS A 10 -13.77 -2.20 20.58
CA LYS A 10 -12.40 -2.62 20.32
C LYS A 10 -12.35 -4.13 20.61
N ARG A 11 -12.34 -4.98 19.57
CA ARG A 11 -12.11 -6.41 19.74
C ARG A 11 -10.77 -6.55 20.46
N ALA A 12 -10.81 -6.94 21.73
CA ALA A 12 -9.62 -7.25 22.48
C ALA A 12 -9.06 -8.55 21.88
N PHE A 13 -7.98 -8.42 21.10
CA PHE A 13 -7.29 -9.59 20.57
C PHE A 13 -6.63 -10.35 21.71
N THR A 14 -6.85 -11.67 21.76
CA THR A 14 -6.14 -12.54 22.70
C THR A 14 -4.63 -12.54 22.37
N PRO A 15 -3.74 -12.86 23.32
CA PRO A 15 -2.31 -12.95 23.05
C PRO A 15 -1.97 -13.85 21.85
N ALA A 16 -2.62 -15.01 21.73
CA ALA A 16 -2.48 -15.93 20.60
C ALA A 16 -2.90 -15.30 19.26
N GLN A 17 -3.99 -14.53 19.23
CA GLN A 17 -4.42 -13.82 18.01
C GLN A 17 -3.43 -12.72 17.59
N LYS A 18 -2.80 -12.04 18.56
CA LYS A 18 -1.77 -11.04 18.27
C LYS A 18 -0.51 -11.68 17.70
N GLU A 19 -0.08 -12.84 18.20
CA GLU A 19 1.07 -13.57 17.66
C GLU A 19 0.80 -14.11 16.25
N GLN A 20 -0.36 -14.73 16.02
CA GLN A 20 -0.76 -15.15 14.66
C GLN A 20 -0.80 -13.97 13.69
N TYR A 21 -1.31 -12.80 14.12
CA TYR A 21 -1.31 -11.61 13.29
C TYR A 21 0.10 -11.09 12.99
N LYS A 22 1.01 -11.08 13.99
CA LYS A 22 2.42 -10.70 13.79
C LYS A 22 3.12 -11.63 12.81
N ALA A 23 2.98 -12.94 12.99
CA ALA A 23 3.56 -13.94 12.09
C ALA A 23 3.08 -13.74 10.65
N LYS A 24 1.76 -13.61 10.46
CA LYS A 24 1.16 -13.33 9.15
C LYS A 24 1.69 -12.03 8.52
N LYS A 25 1.87 -10.98 9.33
CA LYS A 25 2.41 -9.70 8.83
C LYS A 25 3.89 -9.78 8.46
N GLU A 26 4.68 -10.57 9.17
CA GLU A 26 6.08 -10.79 8.82
C GLU A 26 6.21 -11.59 7.53
N THR A 27 5.39 -12.63 7.33
CA THR A 27 5.32 -13.35 6.05
C THR A 27 4.89 -12.44 4.90
N GLU A 28 3.82 -11.64 5.09
CA GLU A 28 3.40 -10.65 4.08
C GLU A 28 4.51 -9.65 3.73
N LYS A 29 5.34 -9.26 4.71
CA LYS A 29 6.47 -8.36 4.51
C LYS A 29 7.59 -9.04 3.74
N GLN A 30 7.91 -10.29 4.05
CA GLN A 30 8.89 -11.09 3.29
C GLN A 30 8.44 -11.26 1.84
N ASP A 31 7.17 -11.61 1.60
CA ASP A 31 6.59 -11.74 0.25
C ASP A 31 6.68 -10.43 -0.54
N LEU A 32 6.35 -9.29 0.09
CA LEU A 32 6.45 -7.98 -0.54
C LEU A 32 7.90 -7.60 -0.84
N THR A 33 8.83 -8.00 0.00
CA THR A 33 10.27 -7.73 -0.18
C THR A 33 10.82 -8.55 -1.35
N ALA A 34 10.51 -9.85 -1.40
CA ALA A 34 10.91 -10.72 -2.50
C ALA A 34 10.29 -10.27 -3.84
N LEU A 35 9.04 -9.79 -3.83
CA LEU A 35 8.41 -9.21 -5.01
C LEU A 35 9.15 -7.95 -5.48
N TYR A 36 9.53 -7.08 -4.55
CA TYR A 36 10.27 -5.87 -4.84
C TYR A 36 11.65 -6.17 -5.42
N GLU A 37 12.39 -7.11 -4.83
CA GLU A 37 13.73 -7.52 -5.31
C GLU A 37 13.66 -8.10 -6.73
N LYS A 38 12.73 -9.01 -7.00
CA LYS A 38 12.50 -9.55 -8.36
C LYS A 38 12.12 -8.48 -9.38
N PHE A 39 11.42 -7.44 -8.95
CA PHE A 39 11.12 -6.32 -9.83
C PHE A 39 12.38 -5.52 -10.15
N LEU A 40 13.24 -5.25 -9.15
CA LEU A 40 14.49 -4.52 -9.36
C LEU A 40 15.44 -5.26 -10.32
N GLU A 41 15.53 -6.60 -10.19
CA GLU A 41 16.37 -7.44 -11.06
C GLU A 41 15.98 -7.36 -12.55
N LYS A 42 14.70 -7.13 -12.84
CA LYS A 42 14.17 -7.08 -14.21
C LYS A 42 14.28 -5.71 -14.88
N LYS A 43 14.56 -4.64 -14.13
CA LYS A 43 14.56 -3.27 -14.65
C LYS A 43 15.98 -2.80 -14.91
N SER A 44 16.17 -2.15 -16.05
CA SER A 44 17.44 -1.52 -16.40
C SER A 44 17.58 -0.16 -15.71
N ILE A 45 18.81 0.37 -15.67
CA ILE A 45 19.09 1.74 -15.18
C ILE A 45 18.24 2.78 -15.93
N LYS A 46 18.02 2.58 -17.24
CA LYS A 46 17.19 3.49 -18.07
C LYS A 46 15.72 3.48 -17.62
N ASP A 47 15.19 2.33 -17.23
CA ASP A 47 13.83 2.22 -16.69
C ASP A 47 13.70 2.96 -15.35
N PHE A 48 14.73 2.88 -14.50
CA PHE A 48 14.75 3.64 -13.24
C PHE A 48 14.79 5.14 -13.46
N ILE A 49 15.51 5.64 -14.46
CA ILE A 49 15.52 7.06 -14.80
C ILE A 49 14.11 7.53 -15.18
N GLY A 50 13.39 6.75 -16.00
CA GLY A 50 11.99 7.04 -16.35
C GLY A 50 11.05 7.02 -15.14
N ILE A 51 11.20 6.02 -14.26
CA ILE A 51 10.46 5.90 -13.00
C ILE A 51 10.72 7.11 -12.09
N VAL A 52 11.97 7.56 -11.95
CA VAL A 52 12.36 8.72 -11.13
C VAL A 52 11.82 10.03 -11.71
N ALA A 53 11.88 10.19 -13.04
CA ALA A 53 11.36 11.38 -13.72
C ALA A 53 9.85 11.52 -13.52
N ASN A 54 9.09 10.44 -13.72
CA ASN A 54 7.64 10.41 -13.48
C ASN A 54 7.30 10.60 -11.98
N TYR A 55 8.10 10.00 -11.09
CA TYR A 55 7.94 10.14 -9.64
C TYR A 55 8.07 11.59 -9.16
N LYS A 56 9.05 12.35 -9.68
CA LYS A 56 9.27 13.77 -9.33
C LYS A 56 8.08 14.66 -9.70
N GLN A 57 7.36 14.31 -10.76
CA GLN A 57 6.20 15.08 -11.23
C GLN A 57 4.93 14.76 -10.44
N LEU A 58 4.76 13.50 -10.00
CA LEU A 58 3.48 13.03 -9.51
C LEU A 58 3.24 13.29 -8.02
N HIS A 59 4.16 13.02 -7.07
CA HIS A 59 3.90 13.28 -5.63
C HIS A 59 5.15 13.16 -4.71
N LYS A 60 5.02 13.62 -3.45
CA LYS A 60 5.98 13.42 -2.32
C LYS A 60 6.04 11.94 -1.83
N TYR A 61 6.26 10.96 -2.71
CA TYR A 61 5.83 9.58 -2.42
C TYR A 61 6.83 8.56 -1.81
N SER A 62 8.10 8.78 -1.48
CA SER A 62 9.06 7.65 -1.30
C SER A 62 9.14 6.70 -2.51
N ILE A 63 10.30 6.77 -3.19
CA ILE A 63 10.58 5.96 -4.38
C ILE A 63 10.41 4.46 -4.15
N ARG A 64 10.72 3.98 -2.94
CA ARG A 64 10.55 2.56 -2.57
C ARG A 64 9.09 2.13 -2.64
N ASN A 65 8.17 2.95 -2.09
CA ASN A 65 6.74 2.61 -2.14
C ASN A 65 6.18 2.73 -3.55
N PHE A 66 6.68 3.66 -4.36
CA PHE A 66 6.28 3.77 -5.76
C PHE A 66 6.63 2.49 -6.55
N CYS A 67 7.89 2.05 -6.49
CA CYS A 67 8.32 0.81 -7.14
C CYS A 67 7.57 -0.43 -6.61
N LEU A 68 7.29 -0.50 -5.30
CA LEU A 68 6.50 -1.60 -4.73
C LEU A 68 5.08 -1.67 -5.30
N VAL A 69 4.47 -0.52 -5.57
CA VAL A 69 3.10 -0.44 -6.09
C VAL A 69 3.10 -0.77 -7.58
N LEU A 70 4.11 -0.32 -8.33
CA LEU A 70 4.32 -0.75 -9.72
C LEU A 70 4.47 -2.28 -9.81
N ALA A 71 5.29 -2.89 -8.97
CA ALA A 71 5.45 -4.35 -8.92
C ALA A 71 4.14 -5.08 -8.62
N GLN A 72 3.31 -4.54 -7.71
CA GLN A 72 1.98 -5.09 -7.44
C GLN A 72 1.02 -4.92 -8.62
N SER A 73 1.10 -3.80 -9.36
CA SER A 73 0.30 -3.59 -10.56
C SER A 73 0.68 -4.56 -11.68
N GLU A 74 1.98 -4.80 -11.87
CA GLU A 74 2.51 -5.73 -12.88
C GLU A 74 2.07 -7.17 -12.57
N LYS A 75 2.20 -7.61 -11.31
CA LYS A 75 1.73 -8.94 -10.87
C LYS A 75 0.22 -9.15 -11.04
N ARG A 76 -0.57 -8.08 -11.04
CA ARG A 76 -2.04 -8.12 -11.18
C ARG A 76 -2.52 -7.78 -12.58
N GLU A 77 -1.58 -7.65 -13.53
CA GLU A 77 -1.82 -7.25 -14.91
C GLU A 77 -2.70 -6.00 -15.01
N ASP A 78 -2.45 -5.04 -14.13
CA ASP A 78 -3.30 -3.87 -13.98
C ASP A 78 -2.93 -2.77 -14.97
N LYS A 79 -3.35 -2.96 -16.22
CA LYS A 79 -3.02 -2.08 -17.34
C LYS A 79 -3.51 -0.63 -17.17
N ASN A 80 -4.50 -0.41 -16.30
CA ASN A 80 -5.09 0.90 -16.04
C ASN A 80 -4.42 1.64 -14.88
N PHE A 81 -3.38 1.07 -14.27
CA PHE A 81 -2.72 1.70 -13.13
C PHE A 81 -1.85 2.90 -13.57
N VAL A 82 -2.26 4.10 -13.15
CA VAL A 82 -1.60 5.37 -13.52
C VAL A 82 -0.50 5.82 -12.55
N GLY A 83 -0.09 4.98 -11.60
CA GLY A 83 0.99 5.33 -10.65
C GLY A 83 0.54 6.20 -9.46
N ILE A 84 -0.72 6.62 -9.39
CA ILE A 84 -1.26 7.45 -8.31
C ILE A 84 -1.98 6.58 -7.29
N ILE A 85 -1.60 6.71 -6.03
CA ILE A 85 -2.26 6.03 -4.91
C ILE A 85 -2.46 6.98 -3.73
N ASN A 86 -3.60 6.84 -3.08
CA ASN A 86 -3.95 7.57 -1.87
C ASN A 86 -4.68 6.64 -0.91
N SER A 87 -4.73 7.01 0.37
CA SER A 87 -5.48 6.23 1.36
C SER A 87 -6.98 6.48 1.23
N PHE A 88 -7.79 5.47 1.51
CA PHE A 88 -9.25 5.60 1.56
C PHE A 88 -9.70 6.75 2.48
N LEU A 89 -9.02 6.92 3.62
CA LEU A 89 -9.29 8.00 4.56
C LEU A 89 -9.05 9.38 3.94
N ASN A 90 -7.98 9.54 3.16
CA ASN A 90 -7.69 10.81 2.49
C ASN A 90 -8.68 11.10 1.36
N TRP A 91 -9.05 10.09 0.57
CA TRP A 91 -10.10 10.26 -0.44
C TRP A 91 -11.42 10.70 0.19
N LYS A 92 -11.82 10.05 1.30
CA LYS A 92 -13.02 10.45 2.03
C LYS A 92 -12.95 11.88 2.57
N LYS A 93 -11.77 12.34 3.04
CA LYS A 93 -11.56 13.73 3.50
C LYS A 93 -11.67 14.76 2.37
N GLN A 94 -11.40 14.34 1.14
CA GLN A 94 -11.52 15.17 -0.06
C GLN A 94 -12.91 15.03 -0.72
N GLU A 95 -13.86 14.39 -0.04
CA GLU A 95 -15.21 14.11 -0.57
C GLU A 95 -15.21 13.28 -1.86
N ILE A 96 -14.13 12.53 -2.12
CA ILE A 96 -13.99 11.65 -3.27
C ILE A 96 -14.41 10.24 -2.87
N GLN A 97 -15.45 9.72 -3.54
CA GLN A 97 -15.93 8.37 -3.34
C GLN A 97 -15.07 7.36 -4.10
N VAL A 98 -14.53 6.38 -3.39
CA VAL A 98 -13.88 5.21 -4.02
C VAL A 98 -14.96 4.29 -4.58
N LEU A 99 -14.85 3.95 -5.86
CA LEU A 99 -15.82 3.11 -6.56
C LEU A 99 -15.75 1.65 -6.08
N LYS A 100 -16.87 0.94 -6.15
CA LYS A 100 -16.93 -0.48 -5.83
C LYS A 100 -16.10 -1.27 -6.85
N GLY A 101 -15.23 -2.15 -6.36
CA GLY A 101 -14.32 -2.94 -7.21
C GLY A 101 -12.97 -2.25 -7.49
N SER A 102 -12.72 -1.04 -6.96
CA SER A 102 -11.40 -0.41 -7.04
C SER A 102 -10.32 -1.28 -6.39
N LYS A 103 -9.17 -1.38 -7.06
CA LYS A 103 -8.02 -2.15 -6.58
C LYS A 103 -7.26 -1.39 -5.49
N ALA A 104 -6.85 -2.10 -4.44
CA ALA A 104 -6.05 -1.56 -3.35
C ALA A 104 -4.62 -2.11 -3.39
N TYR A 105 -3.62 -1.26 -3.15
CA TYR A 105 -2.21 -1.65 -3.11
C TYR A 105 -1.65 -1.52 -1.70
N LYS A 106 -0.69 -2.39 -1.37
CA LYS A 106 0.02 -2.35 -0.09
C LYS A 106 1.22 -1.40 -0.20
N VAL A 107 1.48 -0.64 0.86
CA VAL A 107 2.66 0.22 0.99
C VAL A 107 3.39 -0.12 2.29
N LEU A 108 4.69 0.13 2.33
CA LEU A 108 5.49 0.01 3.54
C LEU A 108 5.41 1.31 4.33
N VAL A 109 5.06 1.19 5.62
CA VAL A 109 5.00 2.31 6.55
C VAL A 109 5.95 2.01 7.72
N PRO A 110 6.81 2.95 8.12
CA PRO A 110 7.64 2.78 9.31
C PRO A 110 6.77 2.52 10.54
N ILE A 111 7.07 1.45 11.29
CA ILE A 111 6.32 1.07 12.50
C ILE A 111 6.61 2.04 13.65
N PHE A 112 7.80 2.62 13.67
CA PHE A 112 8.20 3.64 14.62
C PHE A 112 8.39 4.96 13.88
N LYS A 113 7.62 5.98 14.26
CA LYS A 113 7.99 7.36 13.95
C LYS A 113 9.27 7.67 14.72
N ARG A 114 10.22 8.34 14.08
CA ARG A 114 11.21 9.12 14.83
C ARG A 114 10.50 10.22 15.60
#